data_AF-A0A0F9D4Z1-F1
#
_entry.id   AF-A0A0F9D4Z1-F1
#
_cell.length_a   1.000
_cell.length_b   1.000
_cell.length_c   1.000
_cell.angle_alpha   90.00
_cell.angle_beta   90.00
_cell.angle_gamma   90.00
#
_symmetry.space_group_name_H-M   'P 1'
#
loop_
_entity.id
_entity.type
_entity.pdbx_description
1 polymer ?
#
loop_
_entity_poly.entity_id
_entity_poly.type
_entity_poly.pdbx_seq_one_letter_code
_entity_poly.pdbx_strand_id
1 'polypeptide(L)'
;MTPIKDSILEWFANGRVGVSSKAMVCAVIELPQDDKWGNDHPHDPDDFNRCLLLLAQVPEMRNHFNKIAEISEIWSKLINRWRDIERCFLDEVGLDWCKATNAPKTYDLMKTIINDTRQNR
;
A
#
# COMPACT_ATOMS: atom_id res chain seq x y z
N MET A 1 18.67 6.46 -15.69
CA MET A 1 17.46 6.04 -14.98
C MET A 1 17.80 4.74 -14.27
N THR A 2 17.74 4.71 -12.94
CA THR A 2 17.98 3.50 -12.17
C THR A 2 16.86 2.49 -12.50
N PRO A 3 17.16 1.24 -12.86
CA PRO A 3 16.14 0.22 -13.03
C PRO A 3 15.24 0.13 -11.80
N ILE A 4 13.92 -0.01 -11.99
CA ILE A 4 12.96 -0.12 -10.87
C ILE A 4 13.38 -1.19 -9.84
N LYS A 5 14.03 -2.27 -10.30
CA LYS A 5 14.56 -3.33 -9.44
C LYS A 5 15.64 -2.84 -8.47
N ASP A 6 16.52 -1.95 -8.87
CA ASP A 6 17.58 -1.43 -8.00
C ASP A 6 17.01 -0.51 -6.92
N SER A 7 16.04 0.35 -7.28
CA SER A 7 15.31 1.18 -6.31
C SER A 7 14.47 0.34 -5.34
N ILE A 8 13.88 -0.77 -5.82
CA ILE A 8 13.21 -1.75 -4.96
C ILE A 8 14.21 -2.41 -4.00
N LEU A 9 15.41 -2.78 -4.46
CA LEU A 9 16.44 -3.37 -3.61
C LEU A 9 16.93 -2.39 -2.54
N GLU A 10 17.10 -1.11 -2.89
CA GLU A 10 17.48 -0.07 -1.94
C GLU A 10 16.39 0.18 -0.89
N TRP A 11 15.11 0.23 -1.31
CA TRP A 11 13.97 0.29 -0.40
C TRP A 11 13.91 -0.95 0.51
N PHE A 12 14.13 -2.13 -0.05
CA PHE A 12 14.09 -3.37 0.72
C PHE A 12 15.19 -3.42 1.79
N ALA A 13 16.38 -2.90 1.48
CA ALA A 13 17.52 -2.90 2.39
C ALA A 13 17.44 -1.81 3.47
N ASN A 14 16.95 -0.62 3.14
CA ASN A 14 17.07 0.57 4.00
C ASN A 14 15.73 1.22 4.38
N GLY A 15 14.64 0.85 3.69
CA GLY A 15 13.32 1.44 3.88
C GLY A 15 12.50 0.78 4.99
N ARG A 16 11.30 1.34 5.23
CA ARG A 16 10.31 0.74 6.14
C ARG A 16 9.50 -0.31 5.38
N VAL A 17 9.76 -1.58 5.67
CA VAL A 17 9.16 -2.71 4.97
C VAL A 17 8.07 -3.38 5.82
N GLY A 18 6.87 -3.51 5.27
CA GLY A 18 5.76 -4.27 5.83
C GLY A 18 5.20 -5.31 4.86
N VAL A 19 4.33 -6.20 5.34
CA VAL A 19 3.75 -7.29 4.53
C VAL A 19 2.98 -6.73 3.32
N SER A 20 2.11 -5.75 3.54
CA SER A 20 1.35 -5.08 2.47
C SER A 20 2.23 -4.42 1.41
N SER A 21 3.30 -3.73 1.81
CA SER A 21 4.26 -3.14 0.87
C SER A 21 5.08 -4.20 0.10
N LYS A 22 5.38 -5.35 0.73
CA LYS A 22 6.00 -6.49 0.03
C LYS A 22 5.04 -7.09 -1.01
N ALA A 23 3.75 -7.21 -0.68
CA ALA A 23 2.72 -7.67 -1.61
C ALA A 23 2.69 -6.79 -2.88
N MET A 24 2.73 -5.46 -2.72
CA MET A 24 2.83 -4.52 -3.84
C MET A 24 4.06 -4.82 -4.70
N VAL A 25 5.24 -4.96 -4.11
CA VAL A 25 6.49 -5.26 -4.85
C VAL A 25 6.37 -6.59 -5.58
N CYS A 26 6.00 -7.67 -4.90
CA CYS A 26 5.90 -9.00 -5.50
C CYS A 26 4.96 -9.01 -6.70
N ALA A 27 3.82 -8.31 -6.63
CA ALA A 27 2.91 -8.18 -7.77
C ALA A 27 3.55 -7.46 -8.96
N VAL A 28 4.30 -6.38 -8.72
CA VAL A 28 4.92 -5.60 -9.81
C VAL A 28 6.06 -6.36 -10.49
N ILE A 29 6.89 -7.06 -9.72
CA ILE A 29 8.02 -7.85 -10.24
C ILE A 29 7.66 -9.31 -10.55
N GLU A 30 6.36 -9.66 -10.48
CA GLU A 30 5.82 -10.98 -10.83
C GLU A 30 6.47 -12.13 -10.05
N LEU A 31 6.80 -11.88 -8.78
CA LEU A 31 7.26 -12.92 -7.87
C LEU A 31 6.06 -13.63 -7.25
N PRO A 32 6.07 -14.97 -7.17
CA PRO A 32 5.03 -15.73 -6.48
C PRO A 32 4.84 -15.22 -5.05
N GLN A 33 3.59 -14.97 -4.69
CA GLN A 33 3.18 -14.59 -3.36
C GLN A 33 2.84 -15.86 -2.58
N ASP A 34 3.43 -16.05 -1.39
CA ASP A 34 3.06 -17.14 -0.48
C ASP A 34 1.57 -16.99 -0.10
N ASP A 35 0.79 -18.05 -0.27
CA ASP A 35 -0.64 -18.14 -0.03
C ASP A 35 -1.05 -17.58 1.34
N LYS A 36 -0.15 -17.64 2.33
CA LYS A 36 -0.45 -17.27 3.72
C LYS A 36 -0.38 -15.76 3.99
N TRP A 37 0.50 -15.02 3.32
CA TRP A 37 0.78 -13.60 3.63
C TRP A 37 1.09 -12.74 2.40
N GLY A 38 1.34 -13.36 1.26
CA GLY A 38 1.76 -12.67 0.06
C GLY A 38 0.70 -11.73 -0.49
N ASN A 39 -0.58 -12.08 -0.32
CA ASN A 39 -1.73 -11.29 -0.82
C ASN A 39 -2.27 -10.29 0.22
N ASP A 40 -1.56 -10.09 1.34
CA ASP A 40 -2.06 -9.25 2.42
C ASP A 40 -2.13 -7.77 1.99
N HIS A 41 -3.08 -7.06 2.57
CA HIS A 41 -3.39 -5.66 2.23
C HIS A 41 -3.16 -4.77 3.46
N PRO A 42 -3.05 -3.44 3.31
CA PRO A 42 -2.98 -2.59 4.49
C PRO A 42 -4.29 -2.61 5.26
N HIS A 43 -4.26 -3.03 6.53
CA HIS A 43 -5.44 -3.12 7.39
C HIS A 43 -5.67 -1.83 8.18
N ASP A 44 -4.61 -1.05 8.36
CA ASP A 44 -4.62 0.19 9.13
C ASP A 44 -3.71 1.29 8.52
N PRO A 45 -3.77 2.52 9.03
CA PRO A 45 -2.93 3.62 8.57
C PRO A 45 -1.42 3.38 8.67
N ASP A 46 -0.95 2.55 9.58
CA ASP A 46 0.49 2.27 9.73
C ASP A 46 0.98 1.31 8.63
N ASP A 47 0.17 0.30 8.28
CA ASP A 47 0.38 -0.51 7.08
C ASP A 47 0.37 0.34 5.80
N PHE A 48 -0.59 1.26 5.71
CA PHE A 48 -0.73 2.15 4.56
C PHE A 48 0.45 3.12 4.45
N ASN A 49 0.93 3.67 5.57
CA ASN A 49 2.12 4.53 5.60
C ASN A 49 3.35 3.81 5.04
N ARG A 50 3.57 2.53 5.38
CA ARG A 50 4.66 1.73 4.78
C ARG A 50 4.52 1.60 3.27
N CYS A 51 3.30 1.47 2.76
CA CYS A 51 3.04 1.47 1.33
C CYS A 51 3.35 2.84 0.69
N LEU A 52 2.97 3.95 1.34
CA LEU A 52 3.31 5.30 0.86
C LEU A 52 4.81 5.58 0.86
N LEU A 53 5.54 5.12 1.88
CA LEU A 53 7.00 5.24 1.94
C LEU A 53 7.69 4.47 0.81
N LEU A 54 7.21 3.26 0.49
CA LEU A 54 7.64 2.53 -0.71
C LEU A 54 7.41 3.37 -1.97
N LEU A 55 6.22 3.97 -2.15
CA LEU A 55 5.91 4.76 -3.34
C LEU A 55 6.63 6.11 -3.38
N ALA A 56 7.05 6.65 -2.24
CA ALA A 56 7.89 7.85 -2.18
C ALA A 56 9.32 7.54 -2.63
N GLN A 57 9.84 6.35 -2.28
CA GLN A 57 11.18 5.90 -2.68
C GLN A 57 11.22 5.31 -4.10
N VAL A 58 10.14 4.65 -4.54
CA VAL A 58 10.02 3.98 -5.85
C VAL A 58 8.74 4.46 -6.56
N PRO A 59 8.67 5.72 -7.01
CA PRO A 59 7.47 6.31 -7.60
C PRO A 59 6.96 5.59 -8.85
N GLU A 60 7.83 4.91 -9.60
CA GLU A 60 7.51 4.12 -10.80
C GLU A 60 6.51 2.99 -10.51
N MET A 61 6.46 2.49 -9.27
CA MET A 61 5.49 1.48 -8.83
C MET A 61 4.04 1.91 -9.06
N ARG A 62 3.76 3.22 -9.08
CA ARG A 62 2.42 3.75 -9.36
C ARG A 62 1.91 3.40 -10.76
N ASN A 63 2.82 3.20 -11.72
CA ASN A 63 2.47 2.79 -13.08
C ASN A 63 1.99 1.33 -13.16
N HIS A 64 2.13 0.57 -12.08
CA HIS A 64 1.79 -0.85 -11.99
C HIS A 64 0.67 -1.13 -10.98
N PHE A 65 -0.10 -0.11 -10.60
CA PHE A 65 -1.26 -0.27 -9.72
C PHE A 65 -2.29 -1.28 -10.23
N ASN A 66 -2.39 -1.47 -11.55
CA ASN A 66 -3.21 -2.54 -12.14
C ASN A 66 -2.77 -3.93 -11.68
N LYS A 67 -1.46 -4.23 -11.64
CA LYS A 67 -0.94 -5.51 -11.16
C LYS A 67 -1.21 -5.70 -9.67
N ILE A 68 -1.12 -4.62 -8.89
CA ILE A 68 -1.40 -4.65 -7.45
C ILE A 68 -2.90 -4.90 -7.20
N ALA A 69 -3.78 -4.29 -8.01
CA ALA A 69 -5.22 -4.51 -7.93
C ALA A 69 -5.64 -5.96 -8.23
N GLU A 70 -4.85 -6.69 -9.03
CA GLU A 70 -5.10 -8.10 -9.37
C GLU A 70 -4.78 -9.07 -8.21
N ILE A 71 -4.05 -8.64 -7.17
CA ILE A 71 -3.71 -9.48 -6.01
C ILE A 71 -4.97 -10.01 -5.32
N SER A 72 -5.97 -9.16 -5.12
CA SER A 72 -7.25 -9.53 -4.50
C SER A 72 -8.33 -8.48 -4.76
N GLU A 73 -9.59 -8.85 -4.53
CA GLU A 73 -10.72 -7.92 -4.58
C GLU A 73 -10.54 -6.72 -3.63
N ILE A 74 -9.95 -6.93 -2.45
CA ILE A 74 -9.70 -5.85 -1.48
C ILE A 74 -8.65 -4.89 -2.02
N TRP A 75 -7.55 -5.42 -2.59
CA TRP A 75 -6.54 -4.59 -3.25
C TRP A 75 -7.12 -3.78 -4.40
N SER A 76 -7.98 -4.39 -5.23
CA SER A 76 -8.69 -3.67 -6.29
C SER A 76 -9.49 -2.48 -5.75
N LYS A 77 -10.25 -2.66 -4.67
CA LYS A 77 -11.05 -1.59 -4.04
C LYS A 77 -10.17 -0.51 -3.41
N LEU A 78 -9.08 -0.89 -2.74
CA LEU A 78 -8.10 0.05 -2.19
C LEU A 78 -7.42 0.88 -3.29
N ILE A 79 -6.95 0.25 -4.37
CA ILE A 79 -6.31 0.93 -5.50
C ILE A 79 -7.28 1.90 -6.19
N ASN A 80 -8.54 1.50 -6.39
CA ASN A 80 -9.58 2.36 -6.98
C ASN A 80 -9.84 3.63 -6.15
N ARG A 81 -9.61 3.59 -4.83
CA ARG A 81 -9.77 4.72 -3.91
C ARG A 81 -8.44 5.25 -3.38
N TRP A 82 -7.31 4.86 -3.97
CA TRP A 82 -5.97 5.13 -3.42
C TRP A 82 -5.73 6.61 -3.16
N ARG A 83 -6.07 7.47 -4.14
CA ARG A 83 -5.90 8.93 -4.03
C ARG A 83 -6.69 9.54 -2.88
N ASP A 84 -7.87 8.98 -2.56
CA ASP A 84 -8.68 9.48 -1.45
C ASP A 84 -8.08 9.09 -0.10
N ILE A 85 -7.61 7.84 0.02
CA ILE A 85 -6.94 7.35 1.23
C ILE A 85 -5.62 8.11 1.45
N GLU A 86 -4.81 8.26 0.40
CA GLU A 86 -3.56 9.00 0.41
C GLU A 86 -3.77 10.46 0.82
N ARG A 87 -4.74 11.15 0.24
CA ARG A 87 -5.08 12.53 0.63
C ARG A 87 -5.52 12.60 2.09
N CYS A 88 -6.43 11.71 2.52
CA CYS A 88 -6.89 11.65 3.90
C CYS A 88 -5.73 11.47 4.89
N PHE A 89 -4.82 10.53 4.62
CA PHE A 89 -3.66 10.26 5.46
C PHE A 89 -2.70 11.45 5.51
N LEU A 90 -2.35 12.01 4.36
CA LEU A 90 -1.40 13.13 4.28
C LEU A 90 -1.96 14.40 4.94
N ASP A 91 -3.26 14.64 4.84
CA ASP A 91 -3.93 15.77 5.50
C ASP A 91 -3.98 15.57 7.02
N GLU A 92 -4.32 14.36 7.47
CA GLU A 92 -4.52 14.02 8.89
C GLU A 92 -3.20 13.92 9.66
N VAL A 93 -2.23 13.15 9.16
CA VAL A 93 -1.00 12.81 9.90
C VAL A 93 0.29 13.10 9.15
N GLY A 94 0.20 13.40 7.85
CA GLY A 94 1.37 13.63 7.00
C GLY A 94 2.16 12.36 6.72
N LEU A 95 3.02 12.41 5.69
CA LEU A 95 3.89 11.28 5.38
C LEU A 95 4.80 10.98 6.56
N ASP A 96 4.96 9.69 6.88
CA ASP A 96 5.73 9.22 8.03
C ASP A 96 5.32 9.83 9.38
N TRP A 97 4.02 10.05 9.56
CA TRP A 97 3.44 10.53 10.82
C TRP A 97 4.00 11.89 11.26
N CYS A 98 4.43 12.74 10.32
CA CYS A 98 5.10 14.00 10.64
C CYS A 98 4.21 15.09 11.27
N LYS A 99 2.88 14.94 11.24
CA LYS A 99 1.92 15.90 11.81
C LYS A 99 1.23 15.43 13.09
N ALA A 100 1.06 14.12 13.27
CA ALA A 100 0.31 13.54 14.40
C ALA A 100 0.64 12.05 14.58
N THR A 101 0.22 11.47 15.71
CA THR A 101 0.54 10.08 16.11
C THR A 101 -0.60 9.08 15.93
N ASN A 102 -1.77 9.52 15.45
CA ASN A 102 -2.91 8.66 15.16
C ASN A 102 -3.73 9.20 13.98
N ALA A 103 -4.37 8.30 13.23
CA ALA A 103 -5.09 8.62 12.00
C ALA A 103 -6.51 8.00 11.98
N PRO A 104 -7.39 8.36 12.92
CA PRO A 104 -8.72 7.75 13.04
C PRO A 104 -9.58 7.94 11.78
N LYS A 105 -9.54 9.10 11.12
CA LYS A 105 -10.34 9.34 9.91
C LYS A 105 -9.86 8.46 8.75
N THR A 106 -8.55 8.32 8.60
CA THR A 106 -7.97 7.43 7.60
C THR A 106 -8.31 5.98 7.89
N TYR A 107 -8.22 5.55 9.17
CA TYR A 107 -8.61 4.21 9.58
C TYR A 107 -10.07 3.92 9.25
N ASP A 108 -10.98 4.82 9.59
CA ASP A 108 -12.42 4.67 9.29
C ASP A 108 -12.67 4.57 7.78
N LEU A 109 -12.03 5.43 6.97
CA LEU A 109 -12.14 5.37 5.51
C LEU A 109 -11.67 4.02 4.94
N MET A 110 -10.50 3.54 5.38
CA MET A 110 -9.98 2.24 4.96
C MET A 110 -10.94 1.11 5.37
N LYS A 111 -11.45 1.15 6.60
CA LYS A 111 -12.39 0.16 7.12
C LYS A 111 -13.70 0.12 6.34
N THR A 112 -14.25 1.27 5.95
CA THR A 112 -15.43 1.32 5.06
C THR A 112 -15.14 0.59 3.75
N ILE A 113 -14.03 0.90 3.07
CA ILE A 113 -13.67 0.28 1.78
C ILE A 113 -13.48 -1.24 1.92
N ILE A 114 -12.78 -1.67 2.97
CA ILE A 114 -12.49 -3.10 3.22
C ILE A 114 -13.77 -3.86 3.59
N ASN A 115 -14.61 -3.30 4.46
CA ASN A 115 -15.84 -3.95 4.90
C ASN A 115 -16.89 -4.03 3.79
N ASP A 116 -17.03 -2.99 2.96
CA ASP A 116 -17.89 -3.00 1.77
C ASP A 116 -17.52 -4.15 0.84
N THR A 117 -16.23 -4.50 0.76
CA THR A 117 -15.76 -5.64 -0.05
C THR A 117 -16.20 -6.98 0.54
N ARG A 118 -16.17 -7.12 1.87
CA ARG A 118 -16.55 -8.37 2.55
C ARG A 118 -18.05 -8.66 2.51
N GLN A 119 -18.89 -7.62 2.41
CA GLN A 119 -20.35 -7.77 2.34
C GLN A 119 -20.87 -8.15 0.95
N ASN A 120 -20.03 -8.06 -0.09
CA ASN A 120 -20.39 -8.41 -1.47
C ASN A 120 -20.01 -9.86 -1.85
N ARG A 121 -19.66 -10.70 -0.87
CA ARG A 121 -19.39 -12.14 -1.01
C ARG A 121 -20.57 -12.98 -0.53
#